data_AF-A0A9Q4BK34-F1
#
_entry.id   AF-A0A9Q4BK34-F1
#
_cell.length_a   1.000
_cell.length_b   1.000
_cell.length_c   1.000
_cell.angle_alpha   90.00
_cell.angle_beta   90.00
_cell.angle_gamma   90.00
#
_symmetry.space_group_name_H-M   'P 1'
#
loop_
_entity.id
_entity.type
_entity.pdbx_description
1 polymer ?
#
loop_
_entity_poly.entity_id
_entity_poly.type
_entity_poly.pdbx_seq_one_letter_code
_entity_poly.pdbx_strand_id
1 'polypeptide(L)'
;MSRKIYCSAFLLLFICSSLFAQVSDTSIVLLKSIDSTIVTDVRYATANNFTGKVLYPTANVYLRKSAAEKLHEAEVELLSRYNLRLKVFDGYRPLSVQKKLWEIMPDTRYVANPKNGSRHNRGAAVDLTLIDSTGRELEMGTSYDDFTDRAHRDYEDLPENVLNNRRFLEEIMVKYGFEPLSTEWWHFDYSGWKNYSILDEEIK
;
A
#
# COMPACT_ATOMS: atom_id res chain seq x y z
N MET A 1 26.38 -21.34 -72.48
CA MET A 1 25.80 -21.78 -71.19
C MET A 1 26.46 -20.97 -70.08
N SER A 2 25.79 -19.93 -69.57
CA SER A 2 26.33 -19.03 -68.53
C SER A 2 25.51 -19.18 -67.25
N ARG A 3 26.16 -19.52 -66.13
CA ARG A 3 25.56 -19.67 -64.80
C ARG A 3 25.55 -18.31 -64.09
N LYS A 4 24.40 -17.87 -63.61
CA LYS A 4 24.28 -16.72 -62.69
C LYS A 4 24.41 -17.20 -61.24
N ILE A 5 25.28 -16.56 -60.48
CA ILE A 5 25.49 -16.73 -59.05
C ILE A 5 24.66 -15.66 -58.34
N TYR A 6 23.80 -16.03 -57.39
CA TYR A 6 23.11 -15.08 -56.51
C TYR A 6 23.90 -14.99 -55.19
N CYS A 7 24.39 -13.79 -54.86
CA CYS A 7 24.91 -13.46 -53.54
C CYS A 7 23.75 -12.95 -52.66
N SER A 8 23.42 -13.68 -51.61
CA SER A 8 22.50 -13.21 -50.56
C SER A 8 23.27 -12.35 -49.57
N ALA A 9 22.90 -11.07 -49.45
CA ALA A 9 23.36 -10.19 -48.39
C ALA A 9 22.54 -10.46 -47.11
N PHE A 10 23.20 -10.85 -46.03
CA PHE A 10 22.59 -10.97 -44.70
C PHE A 10 22.57 -9.60 -44.02
N LEU A 11 21.38 -9.08 -43.76
CA LEU A 11 21.16 -7.85 -43.00
C LEU A 11 21.18 -8.20 -41.50
N LEU A 12 22.22 -7.81 -40.77
CA LEU A 12 22.29 -7.93 -39.32
C LEU A 12 21.50 -6.77 -38.69
N LEU A 13 20.31 -7.07 -38.14
CA LEU A 13 19.59 -6.15 -37.25
C LEU A 13 20.28 -6.14 -35.88
N PHE A 14 20.86 -5.00 -35.51
CA PHE A 14 21.26 -4.72 -34.13
C PHE A 14 20.02 -4.42 -33.29
N ILE A 15 19.59 -5.38 -32.47
CA ILE A 15 18.57 -5.16 -31.45
C ILE A 15 19.30 -4.53 -30.26
N CYS A 16 19.10 -3.22 -30.08
CA CYS A 16 19.52 -2.52 -28.86
C CYS A 16 18.51 -2.83 -27.76
N SER A 17 18.76 -3.88 -26.98
CA SER A 17 18.01 -4.19 -25.77
C SER A 17 18.48 -3.26 -24.66
N SER A 18 17.69 -2.24 -24.35
CA SER A 18 17.85 -1.44 -23.13
C SER A 18 17.71 -2.37 -21.91
N LEU A 19 18.81 -2.59 -21.19
CA LEU A 19 18.81 -3.21 -19.86
C LEU A 19 18.13 -2.25 -18.88
N PHE A 20 16.80 -2.30 -18.81
CA PHE A 20 16.12 -1.87 -17.60
C PHE A 20 16.41 -2.92 -16.54
N ALA A 21 17.12 -2.54 -15.48
CA ALA A 21 17.27 -3.40 -14.31
C ALA A 21 15.87 -3.76 -13.81
N GLN A 22 15.50 -5.04 -13.92
CA GLN A 22 14.24 -5.54 -13.41
C GLN A 22 14.28 -5.40 -11.89
N VAL A 23 13.58 -4.38 -11.36
CA VAL A 23 13.45 -4.18 -9.91
C VAL A 23 12.92 -5.49 -9.33
N SER A 24 13.72 -6.13 -8.48
CA SER A 24 13.29 -7.33 -7.77
C SER A 24 12.03 -7.01 -6.98
N ASP A 25 11.03 -7.90 -7.03
CA ASP A 25 9.83 -7.79 -6.20
C ASP A 25 10.14 -7.82 -4.69
N THR A 26 11.39 -8.12 -4.33
CA THR A 26 11.95 -7.98 -2.98
C THR A 26 12.42 -6.57 -2.65
N SER A 27 12.11 -5.55 -3.45
CA SER A 27 12.46 -4.14 -3.17
C SER A 27 11.20 -3.35 -2.83
N ILE A 28 11.35 -2.31 -2.00
CA ILE A 28 10.29 -1.31 -1.84
C ILE A 28 10.47 -0.20 -2.86
N VAL A 29 9.36 0.38 -3.33
CA VAL A 29 9.31 1.46 -4.31
C VAL A 29 8.44 2.59 -3.78
N LEU A 30 8.74 3.83 -4.21
CA LEU A 30 7.92 4.99 -3.90
C LEU A 30 6.56 4.85 -4.61
N LEU A 31 5.46 4.88 -3.86
CA LEU A 31 4.11 4.72 -4.44
C LEU A 31 3.84 5.76 -5.53
N LYS A 32 4.25 7.00 -5.30
CA LYS A 32 4.10 8.11 -6.26
C LYS A 32 4.82 7.89 -7.59
N SER A 33 5.85 7.04 -7.65
CA SER A 33 6.51 6.70 -8.92
C SER A 33 5.73 5.67 -9.73
N ILE A 34 4.84 4.91 -9.09
CA ILE A 34 3.91 3.97 -9.76
C ILE A 34 2.62 4.70 -10.12
N ASP A 35 2.02 5.40 -9.16
CA ASP A 35 0.81 6.18 -9.36
C ASP A 35 0.84 7.48 -8.54
N SER A 36 0.91 8.61 -9.24
CA SER A 36 0.90 9.94 -8.61
C SER A 36 -0.51 10.48 -8.31
N THR A 37 -1.54 9.76 -8.73
CA THR A 37 -2.95 10.09 -8.49
C THR A 37 -3.46 9.48 -7.18
N ILE A 38 -2.80 8.51 -6.56
CA ILE A 38 -3.21 8.07 -5.22
C ILE A 38 -2.91 9.18 -4.21
N VAL A 39 -3.92 9.58 -3.44
CA VAL A 39 -3.77 10.62 -2.41
C VAL A 39 -3.07 10.03 -1.20
N THR A 40 -2.18 10.80 -0.58
CA THR A 40 -1.49 10.39 0.65
C THR A 40 -1.72 11.39 1.76
N ASP A 41 -1.88 10.87 2.97
CA ASP A 41 -1.96 11.62 4.23
C ASP A 41 -1.15 10.83 5.26
N VAL A 42 0.18 10.84 5.11
CA VAL A 42 1.07 9.94 5.86
C VAL A 42 1.10 10.33 7.34
N ARG A 43 0.28 9.65 8.15
CA ARG A 43 -0.06 10.06 9.52
C ARG A 43 1.15 10.13 10.43
N TYR A 44 2.07 9.17 10.29
CA TYR A 44 3.32 9.13 11.05
C TYR A 44 4.37 10.15 10.60
N ALA A 45 4.18 10.86 9.48
CA ALA A 45 5.00 12.02 9.09
C ALA A 45 4.51 13.34 9.72
N THR A 46 3.46 13.29 10.53
CA THR A 46 2.87 14.45 11.22
C THR A 46 2.62 14.11 12.69
N ALA A 47 2.10 15.06 13.48
CA ALA A 47 1.60 14.77 14.83
C ALA A 47 0.16 14.20 14.84
N ASN A 48 -0.50 14.11 13.68
CA ASN A 48 -1.84 13.56 13.53
C ASN A 48 -1.80 12.03 13.46
N ASN A 49 -1.40 11.40 14.55
CA ASN A 49 -1.42 9.95 14.77
C ASN A 49 -1.58 9.69 16.27
N PHE A 50 -1.84 8.45 16.67
CA PHE A 50 -2.13 8.14 18.07
C PHE A 50 -1.00 8.48 19.05
N THR A 51 0.25 8.61 18.58
CA THR A 51 1.39 8.95 19.44
C THR A 51 1.54 10.45 19.67
N GLY A 52 0.93 11.29 18.84
CA GLY A 52 1.13 12.74 18.83
C GLY A 52 2.54 13.18 18.41
N LYS A 53 3.38 12.27 17.90
CA LYS A 53 4.78 12.53 17.52
C LYS A 53 4.98 12.32 16.01
N VAL A 54 5.90 13.09 15.45
CA VAL A 54 6.42 12.86 14.09
C VAL A 54 7.44 11.73 14.15
N LEU A 55 7.20 10.65 13.42
CA LEU A 55 8.02 9.44 13.41
C LEU A 55 8.69 9.18 12.05
N TYR A 56 8.10 9.67 10.96
CA TYR A 56 8.67 9.59 9.62
C TYR A 56 9.30 10.92 9.22
N PRO A 57 10.45 10.92 8.54
CA PRO A 57 11.10 12.15 8.10
C PRO A 57 10.41 12.81 6.90
N THR A 58 9.65 12.03 6.12
CA THR A 58 8.94 12.50 4.92
C THR A 58 7.55 11.89 4.85
N ALA A 59 6.66 12.51 4.06
CA ALA A 59 5.33 11.99 3.75
C ALA A 59 5.31 11.08 2.51
N ASN A 60 6.43 10.40 2.24
CA ASN A 60 6.52 9.43 1.16
C ASN A 60 5.96 8.08 1.61
N VAL A 61 5.13 7.47 0.76
CA VAL A 61 4.64 6.10 0.95
C VAL A 61 5.47 5.16 0.11
N TYR A 62 5.97 4.09 0.74
CA TYR A 62 6.69 3.03 0.07
C TYR A 62 5.93 1.71 0.20
N LEU A 63 5.96 0.87 -0.84
CA LEU A 63 5.37 -0.47 -0.85
C LEU A 63 6.27 -1.42 -1.64
N ARG A 64 6.08 -2.73 -1.49
CA ARG A 64 6.56 -3.70 -2.48
C ARG A 64 6.03 -3.32 -3.85
N LYS A 65 6.85 -3.52 -4.87
CA LYS A 65 6.49 -3.12 -6.24
C LYS A 65 5.16 -3.76 -6.67
N SER A 66 5.00 -5.07 -6.49
CA SER A 66 3.75 -5.78 -6.80
C SER A 66 2.54 -5.22 -6.03
N ALA A 67 2.69 -4.93 -4.73
CA ALA A 67 1.63 -4.32 -3.94
C ALA A 67 1.26 -2.92 -4.47
N ALA A 68 2.24 -2.09 -4.84
CA ALA A 68 2.00 -0.77 -5.42
C ALA A 68 1.29 -0.84 -6.78
N GLU A 69 1.68 -1.79 -7.63
CA GLU A 69 1.03 -2.02 -8.93
C GLU A 69 -0.43 -2.47 -8.76
N LYS A 70 -0.72 -3.33 -7.78
CA LYS A 70 -2.10 -3.73 -7.47
C LYS A 70 -2.93 -2.62 -6.83
N LEU A 71 -2.31 -1.76 -6.03
CA LEU A 71 -2.97 -0.57 -5.51
C LEU A 71 -3.33 0.42 -6.64
N HIS A 72 -2.44 0.57 -7.63
CA HIS A 72 -2.72 1.34 -8.85
C HIS A 72 -3.92 0.78 -9.63
N GLU A 73 -3.99 -0.54 -9.83
CA GLU A 73 -5.14 -1.16 -10.50
C GLU A 73 -6.46 -0.88 -9.76
N ALA A 74 -6.44 -0.89 -8.42
CA ALA A 74 -7.58 -0.51 -7.59
C ALA A 74 -7.98 0.96 -7.76
N GLU A 75 -7.01 1.88 -7.76
CA GLU A 75 -7.24 3.33 -8.00
C GLU A 75 -7.87 3.56 -9.39
N VAL A 76 -7.39 2.88 -10.43
CA VAL A 76 -7.93 2.98 -11.80
C VAL A 76 -9.41 2.56 -11.85
N GLU A 77 -9.78 1.47 -11.17
CA GLU A 77 -11.17 1.05 -11.11
C GLU A 77 -12.05 2.04 -10.33
N LEU A 78 -11.57 2.52 -9.17
CA LEU A 78 -12.27 3.50 -8.35
C LEU A 78 -12.58 4.79 -9.14
N LEU A 79 -11.57 5.30 -9.85
CA LEU A 79 -11.70 6.48 -10.69
C LEU A 79 -12.67 6.27 -11.86
N SER A 80 -12.52 5.16 -12.60
CA SER A 80 -13.25 4.94 -13.84
C SER A 80 -14.71 4.55 -13.64
N ARG A 81 -15.05 3.88 -12.55
CA ARG A 81 -16.39 3.31 -12.35
C ARG A 81 -17.20 4.00 -11.26
N TYR A 82 -16.54 4.57 -10.26
CA TYR A 82 -17.21 5.04 -9.05
C TYR A 82 -16.95 6.53 -8.76
N ASN A 83 -16.04 7.17 -9.50
CA ASN A 83 -15.59 8.55 -9.23
C ASN A 83 -15.09 8.73 -7.78
N LEU A 84 -14.43 7.68 -7.27
CA LEU A 84 -13.79 7.62 -5.97
C LEU A 84 -12.29 7.46 -6.15
N ARG A 85 -11.53 7.70 -5.08
CA ARG A 85 -10.07 7.52 -5.03
C ARG A 85 -9.64 6.92 -3.71
N LEU A 86 -8.43 6.39 -3.67
CA LEU A 86 -7.75 5.96 -2.47
C LEU A 86 -7.06 7.15 -1.78
N LYS A 87 -7.12 7.15 -0.45
CA LYS A 87 -6.21 7.94 0.40
C LYS A 87 -5.43 6.99 1.31
N VAL A 88 -4.11 7.01 1.20
CA VAL A 88 -3.20 6.16 1.99
C VAL A 88 -2.66 6.91 3.20
N PHE A 89 -2.79 6.29 4.38
CA PHE A 89 -2.31 6.79 5.67
C PHE A 89 -0.95 6.23 6.06
N ASP A 90 -0.68 4.96 5.72
CA ASP A 90 0.62 4.31 5.96
C ASP A 90 0.89 3.18 4.95
N GLY A 91 2.16 2.87 4.77
CA GLY A 91 2.62 1.77 3.92
C GLY A 91 3.78 1.04 4.59
N TYR A 92 4.94 0.98 3.93
CA TYR A 92 6.16 0.50 4.55
C TYR A 92 6.53 1.35 5.78
N ARG A 93 6.69 0.67 6.91
CA ARG A 93 7.17 1.24 8.17
C ARG A 93 8.52 0.62 8.52
N PRO A 94 9.61 1.37 8.75
CA PRO A 94 10.86 0.79 9.19
C PRO A 94 10.73 0.07 10.55
N LEU A 95 11.47 -1.03 10.74
CA LEU A 95 11.46 -1.76 12.01
C LEU A 95 11.90 -0.87 13.19
N SER A 96 12.85 0.03 12.96
CA SER A 96 13.27 1.07 13.90
C SER A 96 12.12 1.99 14.33
N VAL A 97 11.21 2.34 13.43
CA VAL A 97 10.01 3.11 13.78
C VAL A 97 9.00 2.23 14.53
N GLN A 98 8.84 0.96 14.13
CA GLN A 98 7.98 0.02 14.88
C GLN A 98 8.45 -0.14 16.35
N LYS A 99 9.77 -0.14 16.60
CA LYS A 99 10.32 -0.14 17.96
C LYS A 99 9.93 1.12 18.74
N LYS A 100 9.98 2.31 18.11
CA LYS A 100 9.53 3.57 18.73
C LYS A 100 8.04 3.55 19.05
N LEU A 101 7.20 3.02 18.15
CA LEU A 101 5.77 2.83 18.43
C LEU A 101 5.56 1.93 19.65
N TRP A 102 6.29 0.83 19.73
CA TRP A 102 6.21 -0.12 20.84
C TRP A 102 6.70 0.46 22.17
N GLU A 103 7.73 1.31 22.15
CA GLU A 103 8.18 2.04 23.36
C GLU A 103 7.10 2.98 23.92
N ILE A 104 6.25 3.52 23.04
CA ILE A 104 5.14 4.41 23.41
C ILE A 104 3.91 3.60 23.86
N MET A 105 3.59 2.52 23.14
CA MET A 105 2.42 1.67 23.39
C MET A 105 2.81 0.17 23.31
N PRO A 106 3.33 -0.42 24.40
CA PRO A 106 3.76 -1.83 24.42
C PRO A 106 2.58 -2.79 24.62
N ASP A 107 1.54 -2.63 23.80
CA ASP A 107 0.31 -3.42 23.87
C ASP A 107 0.06 -4.10 22.52
N THR A 108 0.11 -5.44 22.50
CA THR A 108 -0.08 -6.22 21.28
C THR A 108 -1.48 -6.14 20.70
N ARG A 109 -2.45 -5.59 21.44
CA ARG A 109 -3.79 -5.29 20.90
C ARG A 109 -3.76 -4.16 19.88
N TYR A 110 -2.77 -3.27 19.95
CA TYR A 110 -2.74 -2.01 19.18
C TYR A 110 -1.46 -1.85 18.37
N VAL A 111 -0.33 -2.34 18.87
CA VAL A 111 0.97 -2.21 18.22
C VAL A 111 1.64 -3.58 18.16
N ALA A 112 2.01 -4.01 16.95
CA ALA A 112 2.71 -5.28 16.77
C ALA A 112 4.04 -5.30 17.54
N ASN A 113 4.30 -6.41 18.27
CA ASN A 113 5.53 -6.56 19.02
C ASN A 113 6.74 -6.63 18.06
N PRO A 114 7.71 -5.70 18.15
CA PRO A 114 8.82 -5.60 17.21
C PRO A 114 9.75 -6.83 17.23
N LYS A 115 9.70 -7.68 18.28
CA LYS A 115 10.42 -8.97 18.31
C LYS A 115 10.06 -9.86 17.11
N ASN A 116 8.81 -9.77 16.64
CA ASN A 116 8.30 -10.53 15.50
C ASN A 116 8.15 -9.68 14.22
N GLY A 117 8.47 -8.37 14.31
CA GLY A 117 8.15 -7.36 13.32
C GLY A 117 6.64 -7.07 13.20
N SER A 118 6.29 -6.15 12.30
CA SER A 118 4.93 -5.88 11.86
C SER A 118 4.75 -6.22 10.38
N ARG A 119 3.49 -6.28 9.94
CA ARG A 119 3.17 -6.49 8.51
C ARG A 119 3.68 -5.32 7.65
N HIS A 120 3.60 -4.09 8.17
CA HIS A 120 4.18 -2.89 7.55
C HIS A 120 5.70 -2.96 7.37
N ASN A 121 6.44 -3.61 8.29
CA ASN A 121 7.89 -3.74 8.12
C ASN A 121 8.29 -4.58 6.91
N ARG A 122 7.35 -5.30 6.29
CA ARG A 122 7.58 -6.13 5.11
C ARG A 122 7.30 -5.38 3.80
N GLY A 123 6.82 -4.14 3.89
CA GLY A 123 6.43 -3.31 2.73
C GLY A 123 5.17 -3.82 2.01
N ALA A 124 4.47 -4.78 2.59
CA ALA A 124 3.33 -5.47 1.97
C ALA A 124 2.03 -5.22 2.74
N ALA A 125 1.96 -4.15 3.53
CA ALA A 125 0.74 -3.70 4.20
C ALA A 125 0.48 -2.24 3.85
N VAL A 126 -0.79 -1.87 3.78
CA VAL A 126 -1.25 -0.51 3.51
C VAL A 126 -2.44 -0.18 4.40
N ASP A 127 -2.41 1.03 4.98
CA ASP A 127 -3.52 1.62 5.71
C ASP A 127 -4.16 2.68 4.84
N LEU A 128 -5.45 2.58 4.55
CA LEU A 128 -6.12 3.49 3.63
C LEU A 128 -7.62 3.64 3.86
N THR A 129 -8.18 4.65 3.20
CA THR A 129 -9.63 4.88 3.08
C THR A 129 -10.00 5.30 1.67
N LEU A 130 -11.30 5.49 1.43
CA LEU A 130 -11.86 6.04 0.22
C LEU A 130 -12.12 7.53 0.37
N ILE A 131 -11.92 8.29 -0.71
CA ILE A 131 -12.33 9.68 -0.83
C ILE A 131 -13.23 9.90 -2.03
N ASP A 132 -14.13 10.88 -1.91
CA ASP A 132 -14.96 11.36 -3.00
C ASP A 132 -14.17 12.27 -3.97
N SER A 133 -14.83 12.69 -5.05
CA SER A 133 -14.27 13.59 -6.07
C SER A 133 -13.87 14.97 -5.56
N THR A 134 -14.34 15.36 -4.36
CA THR A 134 -13.94 16.61 -3.68
C THR A 134 -12.76 16.41 -2.74
N GLY A 135 -12.30 15.17 -2.57
CA GLY A 135 -11.21 14.79 -1.67
C GLY A 135 -11.64 14.55 -0.22
N ARG A 136 -12.95 14.51 0.06
CA ARG A 136 -13.47 14.20 1.40
C ARG A 136 -13.48 12.70 1.62
N GLU A 137 -13.04 12.28 2.80
CA GLU A 137 -13.09 10.88 3.21
C GLU A 137 -14.54 10.41 3.32
N LEU A 138 -14.80 9.20 2.81
CA LEU A 138 -16.05 8.52 3.09
C LEU A 138 -16.10 8.16 4.58
N GLU A 139 -17.28 8.21 5.17
CA GLU A 139 -17.46 7.93 6.59
C GLU A 139 -17.23 6.44 6.87
N MET A 140 -16.30 6.14 7.77
CA MET A 140 -15.91 4.79 8.15
C MET A 140 -16.26 4.46 9.61
N GLY A 141 -17.01 5.31 10.32
CA GLY A 141 -17.53 5.07 11.67
C GLY A 141 -16.54 5.31 12.82
N THR A 142 -15.25 5.26 12.53
CA THR A 142 -14.15 5.68 13.40
C THR A 142 -13.06 6.37 12.57
N SER A 143 -12.13 7.08 13.22
CA SER A 143 -10.92 7.55 12.55
C SER A 143 -9.91 6.40 12.36
N TYR A 144 -8.91 6.65 11.51
CA TYR A 144 -7.66 5.86 11.52
C TYR A 144 -7.03 5.85 12.93
N ASP A 145 -6.33 4.75 13.27
CA ASP A 145 -5.77 4.46 14.60
C ASP A 145 -6.81 4.46 15.75
N ASP A 146 -8.09 4.21 15.47
CA ASP A 146 -9.09 3.99 16.52
C ASP A 146 -8.94 2.57 17.10
N PHE A 147 -8.48 2.49 18.34
CA PHE A 147 -8.14 1.26 19.02
C PHE A 147 -9.29 0.67 19.85
N THR A 148 -10.53 0.89 19.41
CA THR A 148 -11.74 0.31 20.00
C THR A 148 -12.34 -0.75 19.10
N ASP A 149 -13.19 -1.62 19.65
CA ASP A 149 -13.92 -2.65 18.88
C ASP A 149 -14.75 -2.04 17.74
N ARG A 150 -15.09 -0.74 17.81
CA ARG A 150 -15.80 -0.02 16.72
C ARG A 150 -15.00 0.02 15.42
N ALA A 151 -13.68 -0.09 15.49
CA ALA A 151 -12.81 -0.14 14.32
C ALA A 151 -12.76 -1.53 13.66
N HIS A 152 -13.22 -2.57 14.34
CA HIS A 152 -13.23 -3.93 13.81
C HIS A 152 -14.18 -4.02 12.61
N ARG A 153 -13.82 -4.85 11.63
CA ARG A 153 -14.56 -5.00 10.38
C ARG A 153 -15.93 -5.62 10.58
N ASP A 154 -16.06 -6.49 11.58
CA ASP A 154 -17.30 -7.19 11.97
C ASP A 154 -18.16 -6.40 12.97
N TYR A 155 -17.79 -5.15 13.29
CA TYR A 155 -18.60 -4.29 14.14
C TYR A 155 -19.81 -3.73 13.37
N GLU A 156 -20.99 -4.29 13.63
CA GLU A 156 -22.23 -3.99 12.88
C GLU A 156 -23.06 -2.83 13.45
N ASP A 157 -22.77 -2.33 14.67
CA ASP A 157 -23.53 -1.23 15.32
C ASP A 157 -23.09 0.16 14.79
N LEU A 158 -23.23 0.35 13.48
CA LEU A 158 -22.89 1.55 12.73
C LEU A 158 -24.01 1.91 11.75
N PRO A 159 -24.11 3.18 11.32
CA PRO A 159 -25.02 3.56 10.25
C PRO A 159 -24.80 2.72 8.98
N GLU A 160 -25.88 2.39 8.27
CA GLU A 160 -25.82 1.51 7.09
C GLU A 160 -24.91 2.07 5.98
N ASN A 161 -24.82 3.40 5.82
CA ASN A 161 -23.87 4.01 4.88
C ASN A 161 -22.41 3.72 5.24
N VAL A 162 -22.08 3.67 6.53
CA VAL A 162 -20.73 3.35 7.03
C VAL A 162 -20.41 1.89 6.77
N LEU A 163 -21.34 0.98 7.06
CA LEU A 163 -21.17 -0.45 6.79
C LEU A 163 -20.95 -0.70 5.30
N ASN A 164 -21.72 -0.04 4.43
CA ASN A 164 -21.55 -0.15 2.98
C ASN A 164 -20.22 0.43 2.49
N ASN A 165 -19.74 1.54 3.06
CA ASN A 165 -18.41 2.07 2.74
C ASN A 165 -17.30 1.09 3.11
N ARG A 166 -17.36 0.48 4.31
CA ARG A 166 -16.39 -0.52 4.78
C ARG A 166 -16.39 -1.76 3.89
N ARG A 167 -17.58 -2.32 3.61
CA ARG A 167 -17.75 -3.47 2.70
C ARG A 167 -17.21 -3.16 1.31
N PHE A 168 -17.54 -2.00 0.75
CA PHE A 168 -17.08 -1.62 -0.58
C PHE A 168 -15.55 -1.45 -0.64
N LEU A 169 -14.96 -0.81 0.36
CA LEU A 169 -13.49 -0.72 0.46
C LEU A 169 -12.86 -2.12 0.52
N GLU A 170 -13.41 -3.01 1.34
CA GLU A 170 -12.93 -4.38 1.45
C GLU A 170 -13.07 -5.15 0.13
N GLU A 171 -14.22 -5.08 -0.54
CA GLU A 171 -14.46 -5.72 -1.83
C GLU A 171 -13.45 -5.28 -2.89
N ILE A 172 -13.18 -3.97 -3.00
CA ILE A 172 -12.18 -3.43 -3.93
C ILE A 172 -10.80 -3.96 -3.58
N MET A 173 -10.38 -3.85 -2.33
CA MET A 173 -9.03 -4.25 -1.92
C MET A 173 -8.82 -5.78 -2.08
N VAL A 174 -9.80 -6.60 -1.70
CA VAL A 174 -9.78 -8.06 -1.89
C VAL A 174 -9.69 -8.44 -3.36
N LYS A 175 -10.47 -7.78 -4.21
CA LYS A 175 -10.43 -8.01 -5.67
C LYS A 175 -9.04 -7.81 -6.26
N TYR A 176 -8.24 -6.90 -5.71
CA TYR A 176 -6.87 -6.63 -6.15
C TYR A 176 -5.79 -7.36 -5.33
N GLY A 177 -6.17 -8.40 -4.59
CA GLY A 177 -5.23 -9.32 -3.95
C GLY A 177 -4.74 -8.85 -2.59
N PHE A 178 -5.51 -8.00 -1.91
CA PHE A 178 -5.25 -7.65 -0.52
C PHE A 178 -6.13 -8.44 0.46
N GLU A 179 -5.60 -8.71 1.64
CA GLU A 179 -6.22 -9.46 2.72
C GLU A 179 -6.58 -8.48 3.86
N PRO A 180 -7.87 -8.34 4.23
CA PRO A 180 -8.29 -7.45 5.30
C PRO A 180 -7.83 -7.96 6.68
N LEU A 181 -7.48 -7.04 7.59
CA LEU A 181 -7.29 -7.35 9.00
C LEU A 181 -8.61 -7.19 9.78
N SER A 182 -9.04 -8.23 10.50
CA SER A 182 -10.34 -8.25 11.17
C SER A 182 -10.55 -7.11 12.19
N THR A 183 -9.48 -6.69 12.87
CA THR A 183 -9.53 -5.67 13.93
C THR A 183 -9.43 -4.23 13.42
N GLU A 184 -9.18 -4.02 12.12
CA GLU A 184 -8.89 -2.69 11.59
C GLU A 184 -9.50 -2.53 10.19
N TRP A 185 -10.53 -1.69 10.04
CA TRP A 185 -11.21 -1.48 8.76
C TRP A 185 -10.33 -0.84 7.67
N TRP A 186 -9.25 -0.15 8.06
CA TRP A 186 -8.33 0.53 7.15
C TRP A 186 -7.16 -0.35 6.68
N HIS A 187 -6.83 -1.42 7.42
CA HIS A 187 -5.60 -2.19 7.22
C HIS A 187 -5.80 -3.34 6.22
N PHE A 188 -4.90 -3.41 5.24
CA PHE A 188 -4.90 -4.43 4.20
C PHE A 188 -3.49 -4.95 3.92
N ASP A 189 -3.32 -6.27 3.89
CA ASP A 189 -2.05 -6.91 3.54
C ASP A 189 -2.07 -7.43 2.12
N TYR A 190 -1.05 -7.12 1.34
CA TYR A 190 -0.89 -7.72 0.03
C TYR A 190 -0.64 -9.23 0.13
N SER A 191 -1.28 -10.01 -0.74
CA SER A 191 -1.24 -11.46 -0.66
C SER A 191 0.19 -12.01 -0.67
N GLY A 192 0.44 -13.01 0.17
CA GLY A 192 1.78 -13.56 0.38
C GLY A 192 2.69 -12.70 1.26
N TRP A 193 2.15 -11.69 1.97
CA TRP A 193 2.92 -10.79 2.86
C TRP A 193 3.90 -11.51 3.80
N LYS A 194 3.52 -12.71 4.27
CA LYS A 194 4.32 -13.56 5.19
C LYS A 194 5.68 -13.97 4.60
N ASN A 195 5.79 -14.02 3.27
CA ASN A 195 6.98 -14.47 2.55
C ASN A 195 8.01 -13.35 2.36
N TYR A 196 7.63 -12.09 2.53
CA TYR A 196 8.58 -10.97 2.42
C TYR A 196 9.38 -10.80 3.71
N SER A 197 10.68 -10.48 3.58
CA SER A 197 11.52 -10.17 4.73
C SER A 197 11.07 -8.92 5.48
N ILE A 198 11.37 -8.87 6.77
CA ILE A 198 11.30 -7.65 7.58
C ILE A 198 12.44 -6.73 7.13
N LEU A 199 12.12 -5.46 6.88
CA LEU A 199 13.07 -4.43 6.46
C LEU A 199 13.24 -3.36 7.53
N ASP A 200 14.39 -2.71 7.53
CA ASP A 200 14.70 -1.52 8.34
C ASP A 200 15.44 -0.47 7.49
N GLU A 201 14.98 -0.30 6.26
CA GLU A 201 15.47 0.70 5.32
C GLU A 201 14.95 2.09 5.72
N GLU A 202 15.79 3.10 5.58
CA GLU A 202 15.42 4.48 5.88
C GLU A 202 14.48 5.05 4.81
N ILE A 203 13.37 5.65 5.25
CA ILE A 203 12.47 6.43 4.39
C ILE A 203 13.19 7.74 4.05
N LYS A 204 13.27 8.08 2.77
CA LYS A 204 13.94 9.29 2.26
C LYS A 204 12.97 10.23 1.55
#